data_AF-A0A0L0CHD8-F1
#
_entry.id   AF-A0A0L0CHD8-F1
#
_cell.length_a   1.000
_cell.length_b   1.000
_cell.length_c   1.000
_cell.angle_alpha   90.00
_cell.angle_beta   90.00
_cell.angle_gamma   90.00
#
_symmetry.space_group_name_H-M   'P 1'
#
loop_
_entity.id
_entity.type
_entity.pdbx_description
1 polymer ?
#
loop_
_entity_poly.entity_id
_entity_poly.type
_entity_poly.pdbx_seq_one_letter_code
_entity_poly.pdbx_strand_id
1 'polypeptide(L)'
;MVDECTKKTLSSLPLLQTRASPRDKDIWVQRLKEEYQALIKYVQNNKESGTDWFRLESNKEGTKWFGKCWYMHNLLKYEFDVEFDIPVTYPTTAPEIALPELDGKTAKMYRGGKICLTDHFKPLWARNVPKFGIAHAMALGKLLEYEFH
;
A
#
# COMPACT_ATOMS: atom_id res chain seq x y z
N MET A 1 17.55 6.55 1.40
CA MET A 1 17.34 6.02 2.77
C MET A 1 15.89 6.28 3.15
N VAL A 2 15.20 5.33 3.78
CA VAL A 2 13.83 5.55 4.29
C VAL A 2 13.88 6.59 5.41
N ASP A 3 13.05 7.62 5.33
CA ASP A 3 12.99 8.72 6.30
C ASP A 3 12.50 8.25 7.68
N GLU A 4 12.77 9.03 8.72
CA GLU A 4 12.42 8.66 10.10
C GLU A 4 10.91 8.58 10.35
N CYS A 5 10.12 9.38 9.65
CA CYS A 5 8.66 9.38 9.79
C CYS A 5 8.11 8.04 9.29
N THR A 6 8.53 7.63 8.09
CA THR A 6 8.15 6.34 7.52
C THR A 6 8.61 5.17 8.38
N LYS A 7 9.83 5.21 8.94
CA LYS A 7 10.28 4.16 9.88
C LYS A 7 9.38 4.07 11.11
N LYS A 8 8.99 5.19 11.69
CA LYS A 8 8.05 5.22 12.83
C LYS A 8 6.69 4.66 12.44
N THR A 9 6.13 5.07 11.31
CA THR A 9 4.87 4.52 10.79
C THR A 9 4.96 3.01 10.62
N LEU A 10 5.99 2.50 9.95
CA LEU A 10 6.18 1.06 9.75
C LEU A 10 6.34 0.29 11.06
N SER A 11 7.04 0.86 12.05
CA SER A 11 7.20 0.24 13.37
C SER A 11 5.89 0.14 14.17
N SER A 12 4.91 0.99 13.85
CA SER A 12 3.60 1.01 14.50
C SER A 12 2.60 0.01 13.91
N LEU A 13 2.92 -0.58 12.75
CA LEU A 13 2.04 -1.49 12.04
C LEU A 13 2.20 -2.94 12.54
N PRO A 14 1.09 -3.68 12.68
CA PRO A 14 1.14 -5.11 12.94
C PRO A 14 1.88 -5.84 11.82
N LEU A 15 2.89 -6.64 12.18
CA LEU A 15 3.61 -7.48 11.24
C LEU A 15 2.82 -8.76 10.96
N LEU A 16 2.80 -9.17 9.69
CA LEU A 16 2.11 -10.38 9.24
C LEU A 16 2.99 -11.61 9.43
N GLN A 17 2.38 -12.78 9.63
CA GLN A 17 3.10 -14.02 9.89
C GLN A 17 2.83 -15.06 8.81
N THR A 18 1.62 -15.07 8.28
CA THR A 18 1.19 -16.09 7.34
C THR A 18 1.82 -15.85 5.96
N ARG A 19 2.67 -16.77 5.49
CA ARG A 19 3.20 -16.73 4.12
C ARG A 19 2.25 -17.46 3.17
N ALA A 20 1.21 -16.77 2.72
CA ALA A 20 0.22 -17.32 1.80
C ALA A 20 -0.11 -16.36 0.66
N SER A 21 -0.28 -16.94 -0.52
CA SER A 21 -0.74 -16.32 -1.75
C SER A 21 -2.22 -16.64 -1.98
N PRO A 22 -2.91 -15.94 -2.90
CA PRO A 22 -4.28 -16.30 -3.31
C PRO A 22 -4.47 -17.76 -3.76
N ARG A 23 -3.38 -18.49 -4.10
CA ARG A 23 -3.44 -19.91 -4.47
C ARG A 23 -3.61 -20.84 -3.27
N ASP A 24 -3.28 -20.39 -2.08
CA ASP A 24 -3.20 -21.21 -0.87
C ASP A 24 -4.55 -21.32 -0.12
N LYS A 25 -5.66 -20.95 -0.79
CA LYS A 25 -7.06 -21.11 -0.37
C LYS A 25 -7.32 -20.79 1.10
N ASP A 26 -7.43 -21.78 1.97
CA ASP A 26 -7.79 -21.58 3.38
C ASP A 26 -6.72 -20.79 4.15
N ILE A 27 -5.45 -20.96 3.79
CA ILE A 27 -4.33 -20.22 4.37
C ILE A 27 -4.34 -18.77 3.88
N TRP A 28 -4.83 -18.52 2.66
CA TRP A 28 -5.04 -17.17 2.15
C TRP A 28 -6.07 -16.40 2.99
N VAL A 29 -7.13 -17.06 3.45
CA VAL A 29 -8.13 -16.43 4.34
C VAL A 29 -7.51 -16.01 5.67
N GLN A 30 -6.57 -16.80 6.21
CA GLN A 30 -5.81 -16.43 7.41
C GLN A 30 -4.94 -15.19 7.15
N ARG A 31 -4.22 -15.18 6.04
CA ARG A 31 -3.42 -14.01 5.61
C ARG A 31 -4.29 -12.77 5.42
N LEU A 32 -5.44 -12.89 4.76
CA LEU A 32 -6.37 -11.76 4.57
C LEU A 32 -6.84 -11.16 5.88
N LYS A 33 -7.12 -11.98 6.90
CA LYS A 33 -7.46 -11.48 8.23
C LYS A 33 -6.34 -10.62 8.81
N GLU A 34 -5.08 -11.05 8.68
CA GLU A 34 -3.91 -10.27 9.10
C GLU A 34 -3.79 -8.96 8.29
N GLU A 35 -4.03 -9.00 6.98
CA GLU A 35 -4.00 -7.81 6.12
C GLU A 35 -5.05 -6.77 6.53
N TYR A 36 -6.30 -7.20 6.77
CA TYR A 36 -7.34 -6.30 7.26
C TYR A 36 -7.02 -5.73 8.63
N GLN A 37 -6.50 -6.53 9.56
CA GLN A 37 -6.10 -6.04 10.88
C GLN A 37 -5.00 -4.98 10.77
N ALA A 38 -3.98 -5.21 9.94
CA ALA A 38 -2.92 -4.26 9.69
C ALA A 38 -3.45 -2.96 9.04
N LEU A 39 -4.34 -3.06 8.05
CA LEU A 39 -4.95 -1.91 7.39
C LEU A 39 -5.85 -1.10 8.33
N ILE A 40 -6.72 -1.76 9.09
CA ILE A 40 -7.59 -1.10 10.07
C ILE A 40 -6.74 -0.36 11.10
N LYS A 41 -5.69 -1.00 11.62
CA LYS A 41 -4.79 -0.36 12.58
C LYS A 41 -4.07 0.83 11.95
N TYR A 42 -3.65 0.72 10.68
CA TYR A 42 -3.01 1.84 9.98
C TYR A 42 -3.96 3.04 9.84
N VAL A 43 -5.20 2.81 9.40
CA VAL A 43 -6.21 3.85 9.25
C VAL A 43 -6.57 4.48 10.61
N GLN A 44 -6.67 3.68 11.67
CA GLN A 44 -6.87 4.19 13.03
C GLN A 44 -5.74 5.12 13.47
N ASN A 45 -4.48 4.69 13.33
CA ASN A 45 -3.31 5.50 13.66
C ASN A 45 -3.27 6.80 12.83
N ASN A 46 -3.65 6.74 11.54
CA ASN A 46 -3.71 7.93 10.68
C ASN A 46 -4.81 8.90 11.13
N LYS A 47 -5.98 8.40 11.52
CA LYS A 47 -7.07 9.23 12.04
C LYS A 47 -6.70 9.89 13.37
N GLU A 48 -6.09 9.14 14.29
CA GLU A 48 -5.63 9.67 15.58
C GLU A 48 -4.56 10.75 15.43
N SER A 49 -3.70 10.64 14.40
CA SER A 49 -2.67 11.63 14.09
C SER A 49 -3.15 12.77 13.16
N GLY A 50 -4.41 12.74 12.71
CA GLY A 50 -4.94 13.72 11.75
C GLY A 50 -4.33 13.63 10.35
N THR A 51 -3.74 12.50 9.99
CA THR A 51 -3.05 12.26 8.70
C THR A 51 -3.78 11.25 7.81
N ASP A 52 -5.10 11.12 7.99
CA ASP A 52 -5.94 10.22 7.17
C ASP A 52 -5.87 10.62 5.69
N TRP A 53 -5.51 9.65 4.83
CA TRP A 53 -5.15 9.91 3.44
C TRP A 53 -5.67 8.86 2.45
N PHE A 54 -6.28 7.77 2.91
CA PHE A 54 -6.81 6.75 2.01
C PHE A 54 -7.93 5.91 2.62
N ARG A 55 -8.70 5.28 1.73
CA ARG A 55 -9.67 4.24 2.04
C ARG A 55 -9.56 3.15 0.99
N LEU A 56 -9.45 1.90 1.42
CA LEU A 56 -9.34 0.74 0.56
C LEU A 56 -10.38 -0.30 0.93
N GLU A 57 -10.92 -0.93 -0.09
CA GLU A 57 -11.84 -2.05 -0.03
C GLU A 57 -11.34 -3.14 -0.99
N SER A 58 -11.84 -4.36 -0.83
CA SER A 58 -11.47 -5.47 -1.70
C SER A 58 -12.69 -6.23 -2.18
N ASN A 59 -12.51 -7.04 -3.22
CA ASN A 59 -13.47 -8.08 -3.56
C ASN A 59 -13.56 -9.15 -2.46
N LYS A 60 -14.55 -10.04 -2.58
CA LYS A 60 -14.80 -11.13 -1.61
C LYS A 60 -13.59 -12.06 -1.46
N GLU A 61 -12.83 -12.25 -2.52
CA GLU A 61 -11.64 -13.10 -2.54
C GLU A 61 -10.37 -12.39 -2.03
N GLY A 62 -10.42 -11.07 -1.80
CA GLY A 62 -9.29 -10.26 -1.37
C GLY A 62 -8.14 -10.18 -2.39
N THR A 63 -8.41 -10.53 -3.65
CA THR A 63 -7.43 -10.53 -4.75
C THR A 63 -7.41 -9.25 -5.55
N LYS A 64 -8.47 -8.45 -5.49
CA LYS A 64 -8.59 -7.15 -6.13
C LYS A 64 -8.92 -6.12 -5.08
N TRP A 65 -8.14 -5.05 -5.05
CA TRP A 65 -8.29 -3.95 -4.12
C TRP A 65 -8.55 -2.67 -4.89
N PHE A 66 -9.48 -1.88 -4.38
CA PHE A 66 -9.89 -0.63 -4.98
C PHE A 66 -10.33 0.34 -3.88
N GLY A 67 -10.27 1.62 -4.17
CA GLY A 67 -10.66 2.64 -3.22
C GLY A 67 -10.19 4.00 -3.67
N LYS A 68 -9.95 4.87 -2.70
CA LYS A 68 -9.57 6.25 -2.95
C LYS A 68 -8.46 6.68 -2.03
N CYS A 69 -7.52 7.45 -2.54
CA CYS A 69 -6.59 8.22 -1.72
C CYS A 69 -6.80 9.70 -1.95
N TRP A 70 -6.39 10.51 -0.98
CA TRP A 70 -6.43 11.95 -1.10
C TRP A 70 -5.18 12.60 -0.51
N TYR A 71 -4.87 13.76 -1.06
CA TYR A 71 -3.73 14.57 -0.68
C TYR A 71 -4.18 16.02 -0.47
N MET A 72 -3.72 16.62 0.61
CA MET A 72 -4.00 18.03 0.93
C MET A 72 -2.81 18.88 0.52
N HIS A 73 -3.00 19.79 -0.44
CA HIS A 73 -1.98 20.74 -0.87
C HIS A 73 -2.56 22.14 -0.97
N ASN A 74 -1.93 23.13 -0.33
CA ASN A 74 -2.41 24.52 -0.29
C ASN A 74 -3.90 24.64 0.11
N LEU A 75 -4.32 23.88 1.14
CA LEU A 75 -5.71 23.79 1.62
C LEU A 75 -6.72 23.22 0.60
N LEU A 76 -6.27 22.70 -0.54
CA LEU A 76 -7.10 21.98 -1.50
C LEU A 76 -6.95 20.47 -1.32
N LYS A 77 -8.08 19.78 -1.27
CA LYS A 77 -8.15 18.31 -1.25
C LYS A 77 -8.16 17.80 -2.69
N TYR A 78 -7.12 17.05 -3.04
CA TYR A 78 -7.04 16.29 -4.28
C TYR A 78 -7.39 14.84 -3.96
N GLU A 79 -8.35 14.26 -4.67
CA GLU A 79 -8.80 12.88 -4.48
C GLU A 79 -8.54 12.09 -5.76
N PHE A 80 -8.05 10.87 -5.62
CA PHE A 80 -7.71 9.99 -6.73
C PHE A 80 -8.20 8.58 -6.45
N ASP A 81 -8.72 7.92 -7.48
CA ASP A 81 -9.05 6.51 -7.43
C ASP A 81 -7.75 5.66 -7.39
N VAL A 82 -7.73 4.68 -6.50
CA VAL A 82 -6.63 3.72 -6.29
C VAL A 82 -7.14 2.33 -6.61
N GLU A 83 -6.38 1.58 -7.39
CA GLU A 83 -6.67 0.17 -7.65
C GLU A 83 -5.39 -0.66 -7.77
N PHE A 84 -5.46 -1.93 -7.35
CA PHE A 84 -4.39 -2.91 -7.59
C PHE A 84 -4.90 -4.34 -7.44
N ASP A 85 -4.25 -5.24 -8.17
CA ASP A 85 -4.45 -6.67 -8.05
C ASP A 85 -3.32 -7.29 -7.20
N ILE A 86 -3.67 -8.29 -6.39
CA ILE A 86 -2.71 -9.09 -5.63
C ILE A 86 -2.05 -10.08 -6.59
N PRO A 87 -0.71 -10.03 -6.75
CA PRO A 87 -0.03 -10.96 -7.63
C PRO A 87 -0.11 -12.38 -7.08
N VAL A 88 -0.09 -13.35 -7.99
CA VAL A 88 -0.13 -14.79 -7.67
C VAL A 88 1.10 -15.25 -6.86
N THR A 89 2.16 -14.45 -6.83
CA THR A 89 3.39 -14.64 -6.06
C THR A 89 3.42 -13.87 -4.73
N TYR A 90 2.35 -13.15 -4.38
CA TYR A 90 2.23 -12.48 -3.09
C TYR A 90 2.37 -13.47 -1.91
N PRO A 91 2.97 -13.10 -0.77
CA PRO A 91 3.60 -11.81 -0.43
C PRO A 91 5.04 -11.68 -0.94
N THR A 92 5.57 -12.63 -1.72
CA THR A 92 6.95 -12.56 -2.23
C THR A 92 7.13 -11.38 -3.18
N THR A 93 6.14 -11.12 -4.03
CA THR A 93 6.07 -9.93 -4.88
C THR A 93 5.07 -8.94 -4.28
N ALA A 94 5.47 -7.67 -4.16
CA ALA A 94 4.59 -6.60 -3.73
C ALA A 94 3.49 -6.32 -4.78
N PRO A 95 2.30 -5.86 -4.37
CA PRO A 95 1.29 -5.40 -5.30
C PRO A 95 1.74 -4.12 -6.00
N GLU A 96 1.30 -3.94 -7.24
CA GLU A 96 1.55 -2.74 -8.02
C GLU A 96 0.36 -1.79 -7.87
N ILE A 97 0.52 -0.75 -7.04
CA ILE A 97 -0.51 0.26 -6.81
C ILE A 97 -0.67 1.11 -8.07
N ALA A 98 -1.89 1.24 -8.57
CA ALA A 98 -2.23 2.08 -9.71
C ALA A 98 -3.13 3.25 -9.30
N LEU A 99 -2.87 4.40 -9.92
CA LEU A 99 -3.65 5.64 -9.87
C LEU A 99 -4.02 6.00 -11.31
N PRO A 100 -5.10 5.44 -11.87
CA PRO A 100 -5.45 5.59 -13.28
C PRO A 100 -5.60 7.05 -13.71
N GLU A 101 -6.10 7.90 -12.82
CA GLU A 101 -6.32 9.33 -13.09
C GLU A 101 -5.04 10.14 -13.33
N LEU A 102 -3.89 9.59 -12.91
CA LEU A 102 -2.58 10.22 -13.05
C LEU A 102 -1.77 9.63 -14.22
N ASP A 103 -2.30 8.62 -14.92
CA ASP A 103 -1.65 8.03 -16.10
C ASP A 103 -1.39 9.11 -17.16
N GLY A 104 -0.14 9.19 -17.62
CA GLY A 104 0.30 10.20 -18.59
C GLY A 104 0.40 11.65 -18.06
N LYS A 105 0.03 11.94 -16.80
CA LYS A 105 0.16 13.28 -16.20
C LYS A 105 1.48 13.51 -15.47
N THR A 106 2.25 12.45 -15.23
CA THR A 106 3.57 12.52 -14.56
C THR A 106 4.58 11.57 -15.20
N ALA A 107 5.83 11.99 -15.28
CA ALA A 107 6.94 11.16 -15.77
C ALA A 107 7.31 10.01 -14.80
N LYS A 108 6.81 10.04 -13.57
CA LYS A 108 7.09 9.03 -12.51
C LYS A 108 6.05 7.92 -12.45
N MET A 109 5.29 7.70 -13.53
CA MET A 109 4.35 6.59 -13.65
C MET A 109 4.74 5.65 -14.78
N TYR A 110 4.60 4.35 -14.51
CA TYR A 110 4.63 3.35 -15.55
C TYR A 110 3.31 3.37 -16.32
N ARG A 111 3.36 2.90 -17.57
CA ARG A 111 2.21 2.82 -18.47
C ARG A 111 1.01 2.13 -17.77
N GLY A 112 -0.14 2.79 -17.78
CA GLY A 112 -1.36 2.30 -17.13
C GLY A 112 -1.54 2.80 -15.68
N GLY A 113 -0.99 3.96 -15.34
CA GLY A 113 -1.19 4.62 -14.04
C GLY A 113 -0.49 3.93 -12.87
N LYS A 114 0.37 2.94 -13.13
CA LYS A 114 1.09 2.21 -12.09
C LYS A 114 2.17 3.10 -11.49
N ILE A 115 2.16 3.21 -10.18
CA ILE A 115 3.11 4.01 -9.45
C ILE A 115 4.52 3.44 -9.62
N CYS A 116 5.48 4.26 -10.04
CA CYS A 116 6.88 3.87 -10.05
C CYS A 116 7.42 3.88 -8.61
N LEU A 117 7.37 2.73 -7.95
CA LEU A 117 8.03 2.55 -6.66
C LEU A 117 9.55 2.68 -6.86
N THR A 118 10.21 3.44 -5.97
CA THR A 118 11.66 3.68 -6.06
C THR A 118 12.47 2.38 -6.11
N ASP A 119 13.65 2.40 -6.73
CA ASP A 119 14.53 1.22 -6.83
C ASP A 119 14.86 0.58 -5.46
N HIS A 120 14.77 1.36 -4.40
CA HIS A 120 14.99 0.93 -3.01
C HIS A 120 13.83 0.11 -2.41
N PHE A 121 12.65 0.16 -3.02
CA PHE A 121 11.46 -0.53 -2.51
C PHE A 121 11.56 -2.05 -2.68
N LYS A 122 11.98 -2.53 -3.86
CA LYS A 122 12.04 -3.99 -4.14
C LYS A 122 13.00 -4.73 -3.18
N PRO A 123 14.24 -4.26 -2.92
CA PRO A 123 15.12 -4.89 -1.95
C PRO A 123 14.59 -4.82 -0.51
N LEU A 124 13.94 -3.71 -0.13
CA LEU A 124 13.35 -3.54 1.20
C LEU A 124 12.20 -4.52 1.42
N TRP A 125 11.31 -4.66 0.43
CA TRP A 125 10.21 -5.62 0.45
C TRP A 125 10.74 -7.04 0.58
N ALA A 126 11.67 -7.44 -0.30
CA ALA A 126 12.22 -8.80 -0.34
C ALA A 126 12.84 -9.25 1.00
N ARG A 127 13.50 -8.34 1.73
CA ARG A 127 14.10 -8.62 3.06
C ARG A 127 13.06 -8.82 4.17
N ASN A 128 11.84 -8.31 3.98
CA ASN A 128 10.79 -8.31 4.99
C ASN A 128 9.62 -9.26 4.64
N VAL A 129 9.71 -10.06 3.57
CA VAL A 129 8.73 -11.12 3.31
C VAL A 129 8.83 -12.20 4.40
N PRO A 130 7.72 -12.70 4.98
CA PRO A 130 6.31 -12.38 4.71
C PRO A 130 5.71 -11.31 5.63
N LYS A 131 6.53 -10.62 6.43
CA LYS A 131 6.09 -9.67 7.47
C LYS A 131 5.38 -8.44 6.93
N PHE A 132 5.76 -8.01 5.73
CA PHE A 132 5.11 -6.89 5.06
C PHE A 132 3.83 -7.32 4.37
N GLY A 133 2.89 -6.37 4.33
CA GLY A 133 1.56 -6.53 3.77
C GLY A 133 1.08 -5.26 3.05
N ILE A 134 -0.21 -5.18 2.75
CA ILE A 134 -0.82 -4.07 2.01
C ILE A 134 -0.67 -2.75 2.78
N ALA A 135 -0.90 -2.76 4.09
CA ALA A 135 -0.70 -1.58 4.93
C ALA A 135 0.74 -1.04 4.84
N HIS A 136 1.73 -1.93 4.78
CA HIS A 136 3.14 -1.57 4.62
C HIS A 136 3.43 -1.04 3.22
N ALA A 137 2.83 -1.63 2.18
CA ALA A 137 2.93 -1.14 0.81
C ALA A 137 2.37 0.29 0.69
N MET A 138 1.21 0.56 1.30
CA MET A 138 0.60 1.89 1.34
C MET A 138 1.47 2.89 2.11
N ALA A 139 1.98 2.51 3.30
CA ALA A 139 2.86 3.37 4.09
C ALA A 139 4.17 3.71 3.37
N LEU A 140 4.76 2.74 2.67
CA LEU A 140 5.96 2.94 1.83
C LEU A 140 5.65 3.68 0.52
N GLY A 141 4.43 3.58 0.00
CA GLY A 141 3.97 4.34 -1.16
C GLY A 141 3.85 5.83 -0.87
N LYS A 142 3.48 6.20 0.37
CA LYS A 142 3.39 7.59 0.85
C LYS A 142 4.73 8.35 0.76
N LEU A 143 5.86 7.64 0.67
CA LEU A 143 7.20 8.22 0.45
C LEU A 143 7.30 9.03 -0.86
N LEU A 144 6.34 8.87 -1.78
CA LEU A 144 6.22 9.69 -2.99
C LEU A 144 5.69 11.11 -2.72
N GLU A 145 5.12 11.41 -1.54
CA GLU A 145 4.74 12.78 -1.14
C GLU A 145 5.93 13.75 -1.19
N TYR A 146 7.15 13.29 -0.91
CA TYR A 146 8.36 14.12 -0.91
C TYR A 146 8.94 14.39 -2.30
N GLU A 147 8.43 13.74 -3.35
CA GLU A 147 8.97 13.81 -4.70
C GLU A 147 8.09 14.61 -5.69
N PHE A 148 6.99 15.19 -5.19
CA PHE A 148 6.14 16.18 -5.87
C PHE A 148 6.44 17.63 -5.44
N HIS A 149 7.56 17.87 -4.76
CA HIS A 149 8.18 19.20 -4.60
C HIS A 149 9.22 19.44 -5.69
#